data_AF-A0A7C8Q282-F1
#
_entry.id   AF-A0A7C8Q282-F1
#
_cell.length_a   1.000
_cell.length_b   1.000
_cell.length_c   1.000
_cell.angle_alpha   90.00
_cell.angle_beta   90.00
_cell.angle_gamma   90.00
#
_symmetry.space_group_name_H-M   'P 1'
#
loop_
_entity.id
_entity.type
_entity.pdbx_description
1 polymer ?
#
loop_
_entity_poly.entity_id
_entity_poly.type
_entity_poly.pdbx_seq_one_letter_code
_entity_poly.pdbx_strand_id
1 'polypeptide(L)'
;MIVAQIYLPHLDPTIFKTIIIWQYSGNLILNPTSTPCSLTPLYRTIEFLKIPALRTKFFETLITSCRTNFCSLTGGGRAIFLGKFNEFCGVVKPSDLGKLIECMEVIVEHFVVLPDAFLGALEGGAVSNVFVAAFIGARRNLGHWRSCGKCFDIEREEKGVRGCK
;
A
#
# COMPACT_ATOMS: atom_id res chain seq x y z
N MET A 1 -34.90 -19.06 -19.75
CA MET A 1 -33.65 -18.67 -19.08
C MET A 1 -34.00 -17.60 -18.06
N ILE A 2 -34.00 -17.94 -16.76
CA ILE A 2 -34.31 -16.94 -15.73
C ILE A 2 -33.02 -16.17 -15.48
N VAL A 3 -32.97 -14.93 -15.97
CA VAL A 3 -31.91 -14.00 -15.60
C VAL A 3 -32.24 -13.50 -14.20
N ALA A 4 -31.71 -14.18 -13.19
CA ALA A 4 -31.77 -13.68 -11.82
C ALA A 4 -30.94 -12.39 -11.77
N GLN A 5 -31.60 -11.25 -11.61
CA GLN A 5 -30.92 -9.98 -11.36
C GLN A 5 -30.50 -9.94 -9.88
N ILE A 6 -29.21 -9.83 -9.63
CA ILE A 6 -28.65 -9.68 -8.29
C ILE A 6 -28.33 -8.20 -8.08
N TYR A 7 -29.00 -7.57 -7.13
CA TYR A 7 -28.77 -6.17 -6.80
C TYR A 7 -27.69 -6.01 -5.73
N LEU A 8 -26.74 -5.11 -5.97
CA LEU A 8 -25.59 -4.83 -5.08
C LEU A 8 -25.58 -3.33 -4.70
N PRO A 9 -26.46 -2.88 -3.78
CA PRO A 9 -26.77 -1.46 -3.55
C PRO A 9 -25.60 -0.57 -3.11
N HIS A 10 -24.52 -1.16 -2.60
CA HIS A 10 -23.43 -0.43 -1.96
C HIS A 10 -22.08 -0.64 -2.64
N LEU A 11 -22.11 -1.13 -3.87
CA LEU A 11 -20.91 -1.51 -4.59
C LEU A 11 -20.64 -0.50 -5.70
N ASP A 12 -19.49 0.17 -5.59
CA ASP A 12 -19.03 1.12 -6.59
C ASP A 12 -18.90 0.41 -7.95
N PRO A 13 -19.55 0.90 -9.03
CA PRO A 13 -19.52 0.23 -10.34
C PRO A 13 -18.11 0.05 -10.92
N THR A 14 -17.19 0.97 -10.62
CA THR A 14 -15.80 0.92 -11.10
C THR A 14 -15.03 -0.18 -10.36
N ILE A 15 -15.26 -0.31 -9.05
CA ILE A 15 -14.69 -1.42 -8.27
C ILE A 15 -15.28 -2.75 -8.74
N PHE A 16 -16.59 -2.82 -8.99
CA PHE A 16 -17.22 -4.02 -9.55
C PHE A 16 -16.58 -4.43 -10.87
N LYS A 17 -16.41 -3.46 -11.78
CA LYS A 17 -15.80 -3.69 -13.09
C LYS A 17 -14.39 -4.26 -12.94
N THR A 18 -13.61 -3.77 -11.98
CA THR A 18 -12.26 -4.30 -11.69
C THR A 18 -12.32 -5.77 -11.28
N ILE A 19 -13.27 -6.15 -10.43
CA ILE A 19 -13.47 -7.54 -9.97
C ILE A 19 -13.90 -8.43 -11.14
N ILE A 20 -14.81 -7.97 -11.99
CA ILE A 20 -15.26 -8.71 -13.17
C ILE A 20 -14.11 -8.88 -14.16
N ILE A 21 -13.33 -7.82 -14.44
CA ILE A 21 -12.14 -7.93 -15.32
C ILE A 21 -11.18 -8.99 -14.78
N TRP A 22 -10.91 -8.98 -13.48
CA TRP A 22 -10.06 -10.00 -12.88
C TRP A 22 -10.65 -11.41 -13.03
N GLN A 23 -11.95 -11.62 -12.82
CA GLN A 23 -12.59 -12.94 -12.96
C GLN A 23 -12.40 -13.54 -14.35
N TYR A 24 -12.46 -12.72 -15.41
CA TYR A 24 -12.33 -13.21 -16.79
C TYR A 24 -10.89 -13.26 -17.30
N SER A 25 -10.01 -12.37 -16.81
CA SER A 25 -8.63 -12.27 -17.33
C SER A 25 -7.55 -12.85 -16.41
N GLY A 26 -7.87 -13.09 -15.13
CA GLY A 26 -6.91 -13.38 -14.07
C GLY A 26 -6.00 -12.20 -13.68
N ASN A 27 -6.07 -11.08 -14.42
CA ASN A 27 -5.19 -9.93 -14.24
C ASN A 27 -5.85 -8.90 -13.32
N LEU A 28 -5.11 -8.53 -12.27
CA LEU A 28 -5.47 -7.45 -11.37
C LEU A 28 -4.41 -6.35 -11.45
N ILE A 29 -4.86 -5.13 -11.70
CA ILE A 29 -4.00 -3.94 -11.76
C ILE A 29 -4.37 -3.05 -10.57
N LEU A 30 -3.36 -2.66 -9.79
CA LEU A 30 -3.51 -1.72 -8.70
C LEU A 30 -2.78 -0.43 -9.06
N ASN A 31 -3.42 0.72 -8.82
CA ASN A 31 -2.78 2.03 -8.89
C ASN A 31 -2.92 2.74 -7.54
N PRO A 32 -2.04 2.45 -6.58
CA PRO A 32 -2.12 3.00 -5.23
C PRO A 32 -1.88 4.52 -5.17
N THR A 33 -1.41 5.13 -6.26
CA THR A 33 -1.20 6.58 -6.39
C THR A 33 -2.32 7.33 -7.11
N SER A 34 -3.36 6.64 -7.60
CA SER A 34 -4.47 7.30 -8.32
C SER A 34 -5.37 8.11 -7.39
N THR A 35 -6.04 9.12 -7.94
CA THR A 35 -7.11 9.86 -7.28
C THR A 35 -8.38 9.78 -8.13
N PRO A 36 -9.44 9.09 -7.68
CA PRO A 36 -9.55 8.34 -6.41
C PRO A 36 -8.68 7.08 -6.39
N CYS A 37 -8.22 6.69 -5.19
CA CYS A 37 -7.42 5.48 -4.98
C CYS A 37 -8.35 4.28 -4.75
N SER A 38 -8.19 3.22 -5.54
CA SER A 38 -9.06 2.04 -5.45
C SER A 38 -8.64 1.03 -4.38
N LEU A 39 -7.50 1.22 -3.69
CA LEU A 39 -6.91 0.22 -2.80
C LEU A 39 -7.84 -0.20 -1.65
N THR A 40 -8.27 0.77 -0.83
CA THR A 40 -9.19 0.54 0.30
C THR A 40 -10.58 0.09 -0.14
N PRO A 41 -11.24 0.77 -1.11
CA PRO A 41 -12.55 0.33 -1.60
C PRO A 41 -12.53 -1.10 -2.17
N LEU A 42 -11.52 -1.43 -2.99
CA LEU A 42 -11.40 -2.75 -3.60
C LEU A 42 -11.25 -3.84 -2.54
N TYR A 43 -10.37 -3.67 -1.55
CA TYR A 43 -10.23 -4.64 -0.46
C TYR A 43 -11.54 -4.87 0.30
N ARG A 44 -12.24 -3.79 0.67
CA ARG A 44 -13.56 -3.89 1.34
C ARG A 44 -14.56 -4.64 0.49
N THR A 45 -14.60 -4.41 -0.81
CA THR A 45 -15.49 -5.13 -1.73
C THR A 45 -15.12 -6.60 -1.86
N ILE A 46 -13.83 -6.94 -1.92
CA ILE A 46 -13.37 -8.33 -1.95
C ILE A 46 -13.83 -9.08 -0.70
N GLU A 47 -13.69 -8.44 0.46
CA GLU A 47 -14.14 -8.99 1.74
C GLU A 47 -15.66 -9.14 1.81
N PHE A 48 -16.41 -8.16 1.30
CA PHE A 48 -17.87 -8.21 1.22
C PHE A 48 -18.37 -9.36 0.33
N LEU A 49 -17.78 -9.51 -0.86
CA LEU A 49 -18.13 -10.57 -1.81
C LEU A 49 -17.57 -11.95 -1.42
N LYS A 50 -16.69 -12.00 -0.41
CA LYS A 50 -16.04 -13.23 0.09
C LYS A 50 -15.36 -14.03 -1.04
N ILE A 51 -14.47 -13.38 -1.79
CA ILE A 51 -13.73 -14.01 -2.90
C ILE A 51 -12.27 -14.26 -2.46
N PRO A 52 -11.91 -15.44 -1.90
CA PRO A 52 -10.59 -15.65 -1.29
C PRO A 52 -9.44 -15.59 -2.31
N ALA A 53 -9.66 -16.14 -3.51
CA ALA A 53 -8.66 -16.11 -4.58
C ALA A 53 -8.30 -14.68 -5.00
N LEU A 54 -9.29 -13.78 -5.04
CA LEU A 54 -9.05 -12.37 -5.35
C LEU A 54 -8.35 -11.65 -4.20
N ARG A 55 -8.64 -12.00 -2.94
CA ARG A 55 -7.91 -11.46 -1.79
C ARG A 55 -6.43 -11.83 -1.87
N THR A 56 -6.11 -13.10 -2.16
CA THR A 56 -4.72 -13.54 -2.37
C THR A 56 -4.08 -12.75 -3.50
N LYS A 57 -4.75 -12.67 -4.66
CA LYS A 57 -4.23 -11.93 -5.81
C LYS A 57 -4.02 -10.44 -5.53
N PHE A 58 -4.92 -9.82 -4.76
CA PHE A 58 -4.81 -8.43 -4.34
C PHE A 58 -3.49 -8.16 -3.61
N PHE A 59 -3.16 -8.98 -2.61
CA PHE A 59 -1.91 -8.81 -1.88
C PHE A 59 -0.69 -9.15 -2.72
N GLU A 60 -0.73 -10.20 -3.53
CA GLU A 60 0.36 -10.51 -4.48
C GLU A 60 0.63 -9.34 -5.42
N THR A 61 -0.42 -8.75 -6.00
CA THR A 61 -0.28 -7.58 -6.88
C THR A 61 0.23 -6.37 -6.12
N LEU A 62 -0.21 -6.14 -4.88
CA LEU A 62 0.27 -5.02 -4.07
C LEU A 62 1.75 -5.16 -3.72
N ILE A 63 2.17 -6.33 -3.24
CA ILE A 63 3.58 -6.64 -2.93
C ILE A 63 4.43 -6.48 -4.19
N THR A 64 3.96 -7.01 -5.33
CA THR A 64 4.65 -6.86 -6.61
C THR A 64 4.77 -5.38 -6.99
N SER A 65 3.69 -4.59 -6.87
CA SER A 65 3.73 -3.16 -7.15
C SER A 65 4.70 -2.41 -6.23
N CYS A 66 4.81 -2.78 -4.95
CA CYS A 66 5.83 -2.23 -4.06
C CYS A 66 7.23 -2.52 -4.62
N ARG A 67 7.52 -3.79 -4.92
CA ARG A 67 8.83 -4.25 -5.40
C ARG A 67 9.24 -3.62 -6.74
N THR A 68 8.31 -3.47 -7.68
CA THR A 68 8.65 -3.03 -9.04
C THR A 68 8.54 -1.52 -9.22
N ASN A 69 7.57 -0.87 -8.58
CA ASN A 69 7.17 0.49 -8.95
C ASN A 69 7.52 1.53 -7.87
N PHE A 70 7.60 1.14 -6.58
CA PHE A 70 7.74 2.12 -5.50
C PHE A 70 9.02 2.96 -5.60
N CYS A 71 10.15 2.32 -5.93
CA CYS A 71 11.43 3.02 -6.13
C CYS A 71 11.37 4.05 -7.27
N SER A 72 10.58 3.79 -8.31
CA SER A 72 10.43 4.69 -9.47
C SER A 72 9.47 5.86 -9.25
N LEU A 73 8.73 5.89 -8.13
CA LEU A 73 7.87 7.01 -7.79
C LEU A 73 8.72 8.25 -7.42
N THR A 74 8.22 9.44 -7.79
CA THR A 74 8.75 10.73 -7.30
C THR A 74 8.51 10.86 -5.80
N GLY A 75 9.21 11.79 -5.12
CA GLY A 75 9.00 12.05 -3.69
C GLY A 75 7.51 12.28 -3.34
N GLY A 76 6.82 13.10 -4.15
CA GLY A 76 5.38 13.32 -4.02
C GLY A 76 4.53 12.06 -4.25
N GLY A 77 4.89 11.23 -5.24
CA GLY A 77 4.22 9.95 -5.49
C GLY A 77 4.37 8.95 -4.35
N ARG A 78 5.56 8.89 -3.73
CA ARG A 78 5.82 8.05 -2.54
C ARG A 78 5.01 8.51 -1.34
N ALA A 79 4.89 9.82 -1.11
CA ALA A 79 4.07 10.37 -0.04
C ALA A 79 2.58 10.03 -0.22
N ILE A 80 2.05 10.16 -1.45
CA ILE A 80 0.67 9.75 -1.77
C ILE A 80 0.48 8.26 -1.51
N PHE A 81 1.39 7.42 -2.01
CA PHE A 81 1.36 5.98 -1.79
C PHE A 81 1.31 5.65 -0.29
N LEU A 82 2.21 6.24 0.51
CA LEU A 82 2.29 6.01 1.95
C LEU A 82 0.99 6.39 2.67
N GLY A 83 0.42 7.55 2.32
CA GLY A 83 -0.87 7.97 2.86
C GLY A 83 -1.98 6.96 2.56
N LYS A 84 -2.05 6.47 1.30
CA LYS A 84 -3.03 5.46 0.87
C LYS A 84 -2.78 4.09 1.47
N PHE A 85 -1.53 3.69 1.64
CA PHE A 85 -1.15 2.44 2.28
C PHE A 85 -1.49 2.45 3.77
N ASN A 86 -1.30 3.57 4.46
CA ASN A 86 -1.72 3.73 5.85
C ASN A 86 -3.25 3.71 6.01
N GLU A 87 -3.99 4.41 5.13
CA GLU A 87 -5.46 4.33 5.07
C GLU A 87 -5.93 2.88 4.90
N PHE A 88 -5.28 2.14 4.00
CA PHE A 88 -5.54 0.73 3.77
C PHE A 88 -5.23 -0.12 5.00
N CYS A 89 -4.10 0.09 5.68
CA CYS A 89 -3.77 -0.61 6.93
C CYS A 89 -4.86 -0.43 8.00
N GLY A 90 -5.55 0.71 8.02
CA GLY A 90 -6.66 0.96 8.94
C GLY A 90 -7.89 0.07 8.75
N VAL A 91 -8.01 -0.64 7.62
CA VAL A 91 -9.16 -1.51 7.32
C VAL A 91 -8.80 -3.00 7.19
N VAL A 92 -7.51 -3.32 7.16
CA VAL A 92 -7.03 -4.68 6.93
C VAL A 92 -7.15 -5.51 8.20
N LYS A 93 -7.57 -6.76 8.04
CA LYS A 93 -7.68 -7.72 9.15
C LYS A 93 -6.29 -8.04 9.73
N PRO A 94 -6.17 -8.22 11.06
CA PRO A 94 -4.89 -8.61 11.68
C PRO A 94 -4.25 -9.87 11.10
N SER A 95 -5.05 -10.82 10.57
CA SER A 95 -4.55 -12.04 9.93
C SER A 95 -3.78 -11.80 8.62
N ASP A 96 -3.88 -10.61 8.02
CA ASP A 96 -3.10 -10.22 6.85
C ASP A 96 -1.82 -9.44 7.20
N LEU A 97 -1.50 -9.26 8.49
CA LEU A 97 -0.34 -8.47 8.93
C LEU A 97 0.96 -8.92 8.26
N GLY A 98 1.18 -10.22 8.08
CA GLY A 98 2.37 -10.75 7.39
C GLY A 98 2.53 -10.18 5.97
N LYS A 99 1.43 -10.04 5.22
CA LYS A 99 1.45 -9.50 3.85
C LYS A 99 1.72 -7.99 3.84
N LEU A 100 1.26 -7.29 4.87
CA LEU A 100 1.57 -5.86 5.06
C LEU A 100 3.02 -5.64 5.46
N ILE A 101 3.59 -6.52 6.28
CA ILE A 101 5.02 -6.53 6.61
C ILE A 101 5.84 -6.68 5.33
N GLU A 102 5.52 -7.64 4.45
CA GLU A 102 6.22 -7.82 3.17
C GLU A 102 6.13 -6.58 2.25
N CYS A 103 4.98 -5.89 2.21
CA CYS A 103 4.87 -4.62 1.49
C CYS A 103 5.79 -3.57 2.13
N MET A 104 5.78 -3.50 3.46
CA MET A 104 6.49 -2.50 4.24
C MET A 104 8.00 -2.67 4.19
N GLU A 105 8.52 -3.90 4.10
CA GLU A 105 9.95 -4.17 3.90
C GLU A 105 10.50 -3.39 2.70
N VAL A 106 9.80 -3.44 1.56
CA VAL A 106 10.19 -2.68 0.37
C VAL A 106 10.08 -1.18 0.59
N ILE A 107 9.00 -0.73 1.25
CA ILE A 107 8.77 0.70 1.49
C ILE A 107 9.89 1.29 2.33
N VAL A 108 10.29 0.63 3.42
CA VAL A 108 11.28 1.16 4.37
C VAL A 108 12.72 1.06 3.88
N GLU A 109 12.99 0.25 2.87
CA GLU A 109 14.25 0.29 2.11
C GLU A 109 14.37 1.58 1.30
N HIS A 110 13.25 2.13 0.82
CA HIS A 110 13.22 3.28 -0.07
C HIS A 110 12.75 4.58 0.60
N PHE A 111 12.50 4.55 1.91
CA PHE A 111 11.97 5.68 2.67
C PHE A 111 12.70 5.85 4.01
N VAL A 112 13.23 7.05 4.25
CA VAL A 112 13.82 7.42 5.54
C VAL A 112 12.72 7.97 6.45
N VAL A 113 12.42 7.23 7.51
CA VAL A 113 11.51 7.71 8.56
C VAL A 113 12.31 8.50 9.59
N LEU A 114 12.07 9.81 9.68
CA LEU A 114 12.63 10.64 10.74
C LEU A 114 11.84 10.40 12.04
N PRO A 115 12.52 10.15 13.19
CA PRO A 115 11.85 9.87 14.46
C PRO A 115 10.82 10.92 14.87
N ASP A 116 11.16 12.21 14.78
CA ASP A 116 10.27 13.30 15.20
C ASP A 116 9.01 13.39 14.32
N ALA A 117 9.18 13.21 13.01
CA ALA A 117 8.06 13.20 12.07
C ALA A 117 7.15 11.99 12.30
N PHE A 118 7.74 10.84 12.65
CA PHE A 118 6.98 9.63 12.97
C PHE A 118 6.22 9.77 14.28
N LEU A 119 6.84 10.32 15.32
CA LEU A 119 6.21 10.60 16.61
C LEU A 119 5.04 11.58 16.44
N GLY A 120 5.24 12.67 15.70
CA GLY A 120 4.16 13.62 15.43
C GLY A 120 2.99 13.00 14.67
N ALA A 121 3.26 12.06 13.75
CA ALA A 121 2.21 11.34 13.04
C ALA A 121 1.43 10.35 13.95
N LEU A 122 2.08 9.76 14.95
CA LEU A 122 1.44 8.91 15.96
C LEU A 122 0.55 9.74 16.88
N GLU A 123 1.08 10.84 17.42
CA GLU A 123 0.34 11.73 18.33
C GLU A 123 -0.86 12.38 17.65
N GLY A 124 -0.73 12.74 16.37
CA GLY A 124 -1.82 13.28 15.56
C GLY A 124 -2.88 12.25 15.14
N GLY A 125 -2.74 10.97 15.52
CA GLY A 125 -3.66 9.91 15.10
C GLY A 125 -3.67 9.64 13.59
N ALA A 126 -2.63 10.12 12.88
CA ALA A 126 -2.55 10.01 11.43
C ALA A 126 -2.18 8.60 10.98
N VAL A 127 -1.66 7.75 11.87
CA VAL A 127 -1.14 6.42 11.55
C VAL A 127 -1.96 5.33 12.23
N SER A 128 -2.35 4.31 11.47
CA SER A 128 -3.08 3.16 12.02
C SER A 128 -2.15 2.23 12.83
N ASN A 129 -2.68 1.60 13.88
CA ASN A 129 -1.91 0.61 14.68
C ASN A 129 -1.35 -0.53 13.82
N VAL A 130 -2.09 -0.95 12.78
CA VAL A 130 -1.65 -2.01 11.85
C VAL A 130 -0.49 -1.53 10.98
N PHE A 131 -0.48 -0.27 10.55
CA PHE A 131 0.66 0.31 9.83
C PHE A 131 1.91 0.33 10.70
N VAL A 132 1.79 0.73 11.97
CA VAL A 132 2.90 0.72 12.93
C VAL A 132 3.44 -0.69 13.14
N ALA A 133 2.54 -1.67 13.34
CA ALA A 133 2.92 -3.08 13.49
C ALA A 133 3.65 -3.60 12.24
N ALA A 134 3.18 -3.25 11.03
CA ALA A 134 3.83 -3.60 9.78
C ALA A 134 5.23 -2.96 9.65
N PHE A 135 5.37 -1.69 10.05
CA PHE A 135 6.66 -0.98 10.08
C PHE A 135 7.67 -1.64 11.01
N ILE A 136 7.26 -1.94 12.25
CA ILE A 136 8.12 -2.61 13.24
C ILE A 136 8.51 -4.00 12.74
N GLY A 137 7.56 -4.76 12.19
CA GLY A 137 7.81 -6.10 11.62
C GLY A 137 8.82 -6.06 10.48
N ALA A 138 8.63 -5.14 9.53
CA ALA A 138 9.54 -4.96 8.41
C ALA A 138 10.96 -4.60 8.87
N ARG A 139 11.08 -3.66 9.81
CA ARG A 139 12.37 -3.27 10.38
C ARG A 139 13.08 -4.42 11.10
N ARG A 140 12.33 -5.26 11.84
CA ARG A 140 12.88 -6.46 12.48
C ARG A 140 13.44 -7.44 11.46
N ASN A 141 12.75 -7.63 10.33
CA ASN A 141 13.14 -8.60 9.30
C ASN A 141 14.36 -8.15 8.49
N LEU A 142 14.49 -6.84 8.21
CA LEU A 142 15.59 -6.30 7.41
C LEU A 142 16.93 -6.21 8.15
N GLY A 143 16.95 -6.36 9.48
CA GLY A 143 18.17 -6.43 10.29
C GLY A 143 18.99 -5.13 10.41
N HIS A 144 18.90 -4.18 9.46
CA HIS A 144 19.69 -2.94 9.42
C HIS A 144 18.89 -1.73 8.86
N TRP A 145 19.25 -0.52 9.30
CA TRP A 145 18.69 0.78 8.87
C TRP A 145 19.19 1.28 7.49
N ARG A 146 19.68 0.41 6.61
CA ARG A 146 20.26 0.87 5.33
C ARG A 146 19.16 1.18 4.32
N SER A 147 18.97 2.46 4.05
CA SER A 147 18.20 2.93 2.90
C SER A 147 18.91 2.56 1.59
N CYS A 148 18.15 2.27 0.53
CA CYS A 148 18.66 2.09 -0.82
C CYS A 148 19.47 3.33 -1.22
N GLY A 149 20.73 3.13 -1.65
CA GLY A 149 21.64 4.23 -2.01
C GLY A 149 21.05 5.19 -3.06
N LYS A 150 20.30 4.65 -4.04
CA LYS A 150 19.63 5.45 -5.07
C LYS A 150 18.56 6.41 -4.52
N CYS A 151 17.90 6.04 -3.42
CA CYS A 151 16.87 6.87 -2.81
C CYS A 151 17.48 7.92 -1.86
N PHE A 152 18.62 7.60 -1.25
CA PHE A 152 19.36 8.52 -0.39
C PHE A 152 19.88 9.74 -1.17
N ASP A 153 20.37 9.53 -2.41
CA ASP A 153 20.86 10.61 -3.26
C ASP A 153 19.72 11.54 -3.73
N ILE A 154 18.55 10.99 -4.06
CA ILE A 154 17.36 11.76 -4.49
C ILE A 154 16.84 12.65 -3.35
N GLU A 155 16.71 12.12 -2.13
CA GLU A 155 16.27 12.93 -0.98
C GLU A 155 17.28 14.04 -0.62
N ARG A 156 18.58 13.81 -0.87
CA ARG A 156 19.65 14.78 -0.61
C ARG A 156 19.65 15.92 -1.63
N GLU A 157 19.36 15.61 -2.89
CA GLU A 157 19.17 16.60 -3.96
C GLU A 157 17.89 17.41 -3.74
N GLU A 158 16.76 16.77 -3.41
CA GLU A 158 15.49 17.45 -3.16
C GLU A 158 15.53 18.35 -1.91
N LYS A 159 16.31 17.99 -0.88
CA LYS A 159 16.48 18.81 0.34
C LYS A 159 17.59 19.86 0.23
N GLY A 160 18.26 19.99 -0.91
CA GLY A 160 19.28 21.02 -1.12
C GLY A 160 20.51 20.91 -0.19
N VAL A 161 20.79 19.72 0.36
CA VAL A 161 21.94 19.53 1.24
C VAL A 161 23.18 19.30 0.38
N ARG A 162 23.75 20.39 -0.16
CA ARG A 162 25.12 20.41 -0.66
C ARG A 162 26.02 19.91 0.47
N GLY A 163 26.58 18.72 0.30
CA GLY A 163 27.55 18.19 1.25
C GLY A 163 28.70 19.17 1.40
N CYS A 164 29.05 19.50 2.65
CA CYS A 164 30.42 19.92 2.93
C CYS A 164 31.34 18.78 2.51
N LYS A 165 32.32 19.12 1.68
CA LYS A 165 33.49 18.29 1.39
C LYS A 165 34.35 18.15 2.64
#